data_AF-A0A6C0KMU5-F1
#
_entry.id   AF-A0A6C0KMU5-F1
#
_cell.length_a   1.000
_cell.length_b   1.000
_cell.length_c   1.000
_cell.angle_alpha   90.00
_cell.angle_beta   90.00
_cell.angle_gamma   90.00
#
_symmetry.space_group_name_H-M   'P 1'
#
loop_
_entity.id
_entity.type
_entity.pdbx_description
1 polymer ?
#
loop_
_entity_poly.entity_id
_entity_poly.type
_entity_poly.pdbx_seq_one_letter_code
_entity_poly.pdbx_strand_id
1 'polypeptide(L)'
;MDYFKNDASGNTVMKGGRNTRKAKKTPAVGTKAQVFHGTAKHTSGGLTKKDLMKTRKGRIVSRKKHALGKKSLKNLIKAGYKAKKGTFKLFKRS
;
A
#
# COMPACT_ATOMS: atom_id res chain seq x y z
N MET A 1 -3.72 1.39 40.92
CA MET A 1 -2.63 1.44 41.91
C MET A 1 -1.70 0.28 41.58
N ASP A 2 -0.72 0.53 40.72
CA ASP A 2 0.25 -0.49 40.29
C ASP A 2 1.30 -0.67 41.39
N TYR A 3 1.43 -1.88 41.95
CA TYR A 3 2.35 -2.17 43.06
C TYR A 3 3.78 -2.42 42.55
N PHE A 4 4.72 -1.62 43.03
CA PHE A 4 6.16 -1.80 42.80
C PHE A 4 6.74 -2.82 43.79
N LYS A 5 7.70 -3.65 43.35
CA LYS A 5 8.49 -4.53 44.23
C LYS A 5 9.97 -4.40 43.91
N ASN A 6 10.82 -4.44 44.93
CA ASN A 6 12.26 -4.39 44.74
C ASN A 6 12.79 -5.79 44.39
N ASP A 7 13.75 -5.86 43.46
CA ASP A 7 14.52 -7.07 43.20
C ASP A 7 15.62 -7.29 44.26
N ALA A 8 16.28 -8.44 44.23
CA ALA A 8 17.30 -8.83 45.22
C ALA A 8 18.53 -7.92 45.25
N SER A 9 18.70 -7.06 44.23
CA SER A 9 19.72 -6.01 44.15
C SER A 9 19.25 -4.64 44.67
N GLY A 10 18.04 -4.57 45.25
CA GLY A 10 17.45 -3.34 45.79
C GLY A 10 16.85 -2.41 44.73
N ASN A 11 16.69 -2.86 43.49
CA ASN A 11 16.20 -2.02 42.40
C ASN A 11 14.68 -2.16 42.26
N THR A 12 13.97 -1.03 42.12
CA THR A 12 12.50 -0.99 42.08
C THR A 12 11.98 -1.45 40.72
N VAL A 13 11.31 -2.60 40.65
CA VAL A 13 10.71 -3.14 39.42
C VAL A 13 9.17 -3.10 39.52
N MET A 14 8.50 -2.54 38.51
CA MET A 14 7.04 -2.64 38.41
C MET A 14 6.62 -4.10 38.22
N LYS A 15 5.78 -4.66 39.12
CA LYS A 15 5.21 -6.01 38.94
C LYS A 15 3.98 -5.96 38.02
N GLY A 16 4.20 -5.58 36.77
CA GLY A 16 3.23 -5.60 35.67
C GLY A 16 3.89 -6.19 34.43
N GLY A 17 3.44 -7.36 33.99
CA GLY A 17 4.14 -8.23 33.05
C GLY A 17 4.64 -7.52 31.78
N ARG A 18 5.90 -7.78 31.41
CA ARG A 18 6.41 -7.47 30.07
C ARG A 18 5.51 -8.16 29.05
N ASN A 19 4.70 -7.38 28.32
CA ASN A 19 3.87 -7.88 27.25
C ASN A 19 4.80 -8.31 26.09
N THR A 20 5.25 -9.57 26.11
CA THR A 20 6.17 -10.12 25.12
C THR A 20 5.43 -10.26 23.79
N ARG A 21 5.43 -9.18 23.00
CA ARG A 21 4.82 -9.21 21.66
C ARG A 21 5.56 -10.26 20.82
N LYS A 22 4.94 -11.42 20.63
CA LYS A 22 5.43 -12.49 19.75
C LYS A 22 5.77 -11.87 18.39
N ALA A 23 6.96 -12.15 17.85
CA ALA A 23 7.37 -11.64 16.54
C ALA A 23 6.35 -12.05 15.48
N LYS A 24 5.68 -11.07 14.86
CA LYS A 24 4.63 -11.33 13.87
C LYS A 24 5.29 -11.77 12.57
N LYS A 25 5.06 -13.03 12.17
CA LYS A 25 5.50 -13.56 10.87
C LYS A 25 4.89 -12.74 9.74
N THR A 26 5.73 -12.27 8.82
CA THR A 26 5.27 -11.53 7.64
C THR A 26 4.39 -12.43 6.77
N PRO A 27 3.10 -12.08 6.54
CA PRO A 27 2.23 -12.86 5.68
C PRO A 27 2.76 -12.90 4.24
N ALA A 28 2.53 -14.02 3.56
CA ALA A 28 2.89 -14.16 2.15
C ALA A 28 2.06 -13.22 1.27
N VAL A 29 0.74 -13.23 1.45
CA VAL A 29 -0.21 -12.42 0.70
C VAL A 29 -0.68 -11.23 1.56
N GLY A 30 -0.71 -10.03 0.97
CA GLY A 30 -1.29 -8.85 1.60
C GLY A 30 -1.81 -7.82 0.61
N THR A 31 -2.26 -6.68 1.13
CA THR A 31 -2.69 -5.54 0.30
C THR A 31 -1.49 -4.87 -0.37
N LYS A 32 -1.74 -4.11 -1.45
CA LYS A 32 -0.67 -3.31 -2.10
C LYS A 32 0.04 -2.37 -1.11
N ALA A 33 -0.71 -1.82 -0.15
CA ALA A 33 -0.13 -0.98 0.90
C ALA A 33 0.81 -1.79 1.80
N GLN A 34 0.36 -2.94 2.30
CA GLN A 34 1.18 -3.81 3.14
C GLN A 34 2.47 -4.25 2.44
N VAL A 35 2.38 -4.66 1.18
CA VAL A 35 3.55 -5.04 0.37
C VAL A 35 4.51 -3.87 0.18
N PHE A 36 3.99 -2.66 -0.08
CA PHE A 36 4.84 -1.47 -0.26
C PHE A 36 5.56 -1.07 1.04
N HIS A 37 4.87 -1.20 2.19
CA HIS A 37 5.43 -0.94 3.52
C HIS A 37 6.28 -2.10 4.07
N GLY A 38 6.36 -3.24 3.37
CA GLY A 38 7.16 -4.39 3.77
C GLY A 38 6.50 -5.30 4.82
N THR A 39 5.21 -5.11 5.09
CA THR A 39 4.44 -5.95 6.04
C THR A 39 3.79 -7.17 5.39
N ALA A 40 3.97 -7.37 4.08
CA ALA A 40 3.58 -8.58 3.33
C ALA A 40 4.57 -8.84 2.19
N LYS A 41 4.72 -10.11 1.76
CA LYS A 41 5.68 -10.48 0.70
C LYS A 41 5.20 -10.07 -0.71
N HIS A 42 3.95 -10.39 -1.05
CA HIS A 42 3.34 -10.07 -2.34
C HIS A 42 1.83 -9.87 -2.22
N THR A 43 1.20 -9.33 -3.26
CA THR A 43 -0.28 -9.24 -3.32
C THR A 43 -0.89 -10.58 -3.72
N SER A 44 -2.22 -10.71 -3.65
CA SER A 44 -2.93 -11.89 -4.17
C SER A 44 -2.63 -12.16 -5.65
N GLY A 45 -2.41 -11.11 -6.45
CA GLY A 45 -2.01 -11.20 -7.86
C GLY A 45 -0.50 -11.24 -8.10
N GLY A 46 0.30 -11.61 -7.09
CA GLY A 46 1.76 -11.80 -7.24
C GLY A 46 2.61 -10.52 -7.34
N LEU A 47 2.03 -9.33 -7.25
CA LEU A 47 2.80 -8.08 -7.26
C LEU A 47 3.69 -7.95 -6.03
N THR A 48 4.96 -7.64 -6.25
CA THR A 48 5.95 -7.35 -5.21
C THR A 48 6.21 -5.85 -5.11
N LYS A 49 6.99 -5.42 -4.10
CA LYS A 49 7.29 -3.99 -3.87
C LYS A 49 7.88 -3.28 -5.10
N LYS A 50 8.75 -3.95 -5.88
CA LYS A 50 9.33 -3.41 -7.13
C LYS A 50 8.27 -3.10 -8.20
N ASP A 51 7.17 -3.84 -8.20
CA ASP A 51 6.09 -3.72 -9.18
C ASP A 51 5.09 -2.60 -8.82
N LEU A 52 5.21 -2.04 -7.62
CA LEU A 52 4.34 -1.01 -7.08
C LEU A 52 5.00 0.39 -7.14
N MET A 53 4.16 1.41 -7.11
CA MET A 53 4.57 2.82 -6.98
C MET A 53 3.53 3.61 -6.18
N LYS A 54 3.97 4.66 -5.50
CA LYS A 54 3.08 5.64 -4.87
C LYS A 54 2.85 6.80 -5.84
N THR A 55 1.58 7.08 -6.13
CA THR A 55 1.19 8.24 -6.96
C THR A 55 1.26 9.53 -6.14
N ARG A 56 1.27 10.69 -6.80
CA ARG A 56 1.18 12.01 -6.14
C ARG A 56 -0.04 12.13 -5.22
N LYS A 57 -1.14 11.44 -5.55
CA LYS A 57 -2.37 11.38 -4.73
C LYS A 57 -2.30 10.36 -3.60
N GLY A 58 -1.12 9.85 -3.24
CA GLY A 58 -0.92 8.89 -2.15
C GLY A 58 -1.31 7.44 -2.44
N ARG A 59 -2.02 7.16 -3.55
CA ARG A 59 -2.43 5.78 -3.90
C ARG A 59 -1.25 4.92 -4.33
N ILE A 60 -1.23 3.67 -3.85
CA ILE A 60 -0.24 2.66 -4.25
C ILE A 60 -0.83 1.82 -5.39
N VAL A 61 -0.21 1.88 -6.56
CA VAL A 61 -0.70 1.26 -7.80
C VAL A 61 0.38 0.42 -8.46
N SER A 62 -0.01 -0.46 -9.39
CA SER A 62 0.94 -1.19 -10.23
C SER A 62 1.65 -0.26 -11.21
N ARG A 63 2.97 -0.37 -11.28
CA ARG A 63 3.83 0.38 -12.21
C ARG A 63 3.47 0.11 -13.66
N LYS A 64 3.25 -1.16 -14.02
CA LYS A 64 2.86 -1.60 -15.36
C LYS A 64 1.53 -0.98 -15.80
N LYS A 65 0.49 -1.07 -14.95
CA LYS A 65 -0.85 -0.53 -15.28
C LYS A 65 -0.83 0.99 -15.42
N HIS A 66 -0.08 1.70 -14.58
CA HIS A 66 0.07 3.16 -14.71
C HIS A 66 0.74 3.56 -16.03
N ALA A 67 1.79 2.85 -16.45
CA ALA A 67 2.44 3.10 -17.73
C ALA A 67 1.52 2.81 -18.93
N LEU A 68 0.78 1.69 -18.89
CA LEU A 68 -0.20 1.34 -19.93
C LEU A 68 -1.30 2.39 -20.05
N GLY A 69 -1.84 2.90 -18.94
CA GLY A 69 -2.86 3.95 -18.96
C GLY A 69 -2.39 5.26 -19.62
N LYS A 70 -1.11 5.63 -19.43
CA LYS A 70 -0.53 6.79 -20.12
C LYS A 70 -0.43 6.56 -21.63
N LYS A 71 -0.06 5.35 -22.06
CA LYS A 71 0.00 4.99 -23.48
C LYS A 71 -1.38 4.98 -24.12
N SER A 72 -2.38 4.36 -23.47
CA SER A 72 -3.74 4.30 -23.99
C SER A 72 -4.37 5.67 -24.13
N LEU A 73 -4.15 6.57 -23.17
CA LEU A 73 -4.62 7.96 -23.26
C LEU A 73 -4.03 8.70 -24.48
N LYS A 74 -2.73 8.53 -24.75
CA LYS A 74 -2.09 9.10 -25.95
C LYS A 74 -2.71 8.57 -27.25
N ASN A 75 -2.97 7.26 -27.31
CA ASN A 75 -3.59 6.63 -28.48
C ASN A 75 -5.01 7.14 -28.71
N LEU A 76 -5.82 7.27 -27.65
CA LEU A 76 -7.18 7.83 -27.73
C LEU A 76 -7.17 9.27 -28.25
N ILE A 77 -6.25 10.10 -27.75
CA ILE A 77 -6.07 11.48 -28.22
C ILE A 77 -5.69 11.51 -29.71
N LYS A 78 -4.79 10.61 -30.15
CA LYS A 78 -4.39 10.48 -31.57
C LYS A 78 -5.56 10.05 -32.45
N ALA A 79 -6.43 9.18 -31.96
CA ALA A 79 -7.63 8.72 -32.65
C ALA A 79 -8.80 9.73 -32.62
N GLY A 80 -8.60 10.94 -32.09
CA GLY A 80 -9.62 12.01 -32.10
C GLY A 80 -10.54 12.05 -30.88
N TYR A 81 -10.37 11.15 -29.90
CA TYR A 81 -11.16 11.12 -28.67
C TYR A 81 -10.67 12.16 -27.64
N LYS A 82 -10.74 13.44 -27.99
CA LYS A 82 -10.37 14.57 -27.11
C LYS A 82 -11.63 15.07 -26.38
N ALA A 83 -11.67 14.90 -25.06
CA ALA A 83 -12.76 15.41 -24.23
C ALA A 83 -12.56 16.89 -23.85
N LYS A 84 -13.63 17.69 -23.91
CA LYS A 84 -13.68 19.07 -23.38
C LYS A 84 -14.46 19.07 -22.07
N LYS A 85 -13.89 19.64 -21.00
CA LYS A 85 -14.57 19.73 -19.70
C LYS A 85 -15.91 20.45 -19.84
N GLY A 86 -16.97 19.89 -19.26
CA GLY A 86 -18.33 20.44 -19.34
C GLY A 86 -19.05 20.17 -20.66
N THR A 87 -18.44 19.45 -21.60
CA THR A 87 -19.08 19.05 -22.85
C THR A 87 -19.09 17.54 -22.97
N PHE A 88 -20.27 16.95 -22.87
CA PHE A 88 -20.47 15.53 -23.12
C PHE A 88 -20.94 15.34 -24.56
N LYS A 89 -20.10 14.74 -25.41
CA LYS A 89 -20.47 14.37 -26.78
C LYS A 89 -20.37 12.87 -26.91
N LEU A 90 -21.37 12.26 -27.53
CA LEU A 90 -21.30 10.86 -27.90
C LEU A 90 -20.32 10.72 -29.06
N PHE A 91 -19.20 10.05 -28.83
CA PHE A 91 -18.29 9.69 -29.92
C PHE A 91 -18.96 8.59 -30.74
N LYS A 92 -18.97 8.73 -32.08
CA LYS A 92 -19.56 7.74 -32.97
C LYS A 92 -18.85 6.40 -32.76
N ARG A 93 -19.62 5.35 -32.49
CA ARG A 93 -19.10 3.98 -32.39
C ARG A 93 -18.73 3.55 -33.81
N SER A 94 -17.48 3.13 -34.00
CA SER A 94 -17.04 2.46 -35.24
C SER A 94 -17.74 1.11 -35.37
#